data_AF-A0A7L3BAW7-F1
#
_entry.id   AF-A0A7L3BAW7-F1
#
_cell.length_a   1.000
_cell.length_b   1.000
_cell.length_c   1.000
_cell.angle_alpha   90.00
_cell.angle_beta   90.00
_cell.angle_gamma   90.00
#
_symmetry.space_group_name_H-M   'P 1'
#
loop_
_entity.id
_entity.type
_entity.pdbx_description
1 polymer ?
#
loop_
_entity_poly.entity_id
_entity_poly.type
_entity_poly.pdbx_seq_one_letter_code
_entity_poly.pdbx_strand_id
1 'polypeptide(L)'
;DELRLTFPVRDGVVLEPFRLEHNLAVSNHVFHLRPTVHQTLMWRSDLELQFKCYHHEDRQMNTNWPASVQVSVNATPLTIERGDNKTSHKPLHLKHVCQPGRNTIQITVTACCCSHLFVLQLVHRPSVRSVLQGLLKKRLLPAEHCITKIKRNFSSVAASSGNATLNGEDGVEQTAIKVSLKCPITFRRIQLPARGHDCKHVQCFDLESYLQLNCERGTWRCPVCNKTALLEGLEVDQYMWGILNAIQK
;
A
#
# COMPACT_ATOMS: atom_id res chain seq x y z
N ASP A 1 17.09 -6.62 -5.56
CA ASP A 1 16.54 -5.51 -4.74
C ASP A 1 15.57 -6.02 -3.70
N GLU A 2 15.66 -5.49 -2.47
CA GLU A 2 14.69 -5.77 -1.39
C GLU A 2 13.35 -5.08 -1.71
N LEU A 3 12.23 -5.79 -1.55
CA LEU A 3 10.90 -5.25 -1.80
C LEU A 3 10.59 -4.09 -0.83
N ARG A 4 10.11 -2.97 -1.36
CA ARG A 4 9.85 -1.73 -0.61
C ARG A 4 8.46 -1.20 -0.87
N LEU A 5 7.75 -0.94 0.22
CA LEU A 5 6.50 -0.18 0.19
C LEU A 5 6.80 1.28 -0.16
N THR A 6 5.78 2.04 -0.55
CA THR A 6 5.95 3.45 -0.88
C THR A 6 4.85 4.28 -0.26
N PHE A 7 5.23 5.27 0.54
CA PHE A 7 4.32 6.16 1.25
C PHE A 7 4.68 7.61 0.92
N PRO A 8 3.74 8.43 0.42
CA PRO A 8 3.96 9.86 0.26
C PRO A 8 4.36 10.51 1.60
N VAL A 9 5.39 11.33 1.58
CA VAL A 9 5.77 12.14 2.75
C VAL A 9 4.81 13.33 2.84
N ARG A 10 4.31 13.62 4.04
CA ARG A 10 3.48 14.82 4.28
C ARG A 10 4.29 16.06 3.91
N ASP A 11 3.68 16.98 3.17
CA ASP A 11 4.33 18.19 2.65
C ASP A 11 5.58 17.88 1.79
N GLY A 12 5.64 16.68 1.21
CA GLY A 12 6.73 16.20 0.38
C GLY A 12 6.61 16.53 -1.11
N VAL A 13 5.58 17.27 -1.53
CA VAL A 13 5.39 17.64 -2.94
C VAL A 13 6.48 18.64 -3.35
N VAL A 14 7.21 18.31 -4.42
CA VAL A 14 8.29 19.14 -4.96
C VAL A 14 7.83 19.90 -6.20
N LEU A 15 7.05 19.25 -7.07
CA LEU A 15 6.30 19.88 -8.14
C LEU A 15 4.84 19.49 -7.98
N GLU A 16 3.99 20.48 -7.78
CA GLU A 16 2.53 20.32 -7.71
C GLU A 16 1.98 19.65 -8.96
N PRO A 17 0.86 18.92 -8.88
CA PRO A 17 0.25 18.30 -10.05
C PRO A 17 0.04 19.28 -11.21
N PHE A 18 0.65 19.00 -12.36
CA PHE A 18 0.58 19.85 -13.55
C PHE A 18 0.17 19.07 -14.81
N ARG A 19 -0.39 19.77 -15.79
CA ARG A 19 -0.66 19.24 -17.13
C ARG A 19 0.40 19.75 -18.10
N LEU A 20 0.60 19.01 -19.18
CA LEU A 20 1.39 19.49 -20.31
C LEU A 20 0.52 20.34 -21.22
N GLU A 21 1.11 21.39 -21.79
CA GLU A 21 0.42 22.20 -22.80
C GLU A 21 0.20 21.39 -24.08
N HIS A 22 -0.93 21.62 -24.72
CA HIS A 22 -1.26 20.95 -25.98
C HIS A 22 -0.31 21.42 -27.09
N ASN A 23 0.06 20.53 -28.01
CA ASN A 23 0.95 20.78 -29.15
C ASN A 23 2.41 21.14 -28.83
N LEU A 24 2.84 21.10 -27.57
CA LEU A 24 4.26 21.12 -27.24
C LEU A 24 4.85 19.71 -27.25
N ALA A 25 5.79 19.46 -28.16
CA ALA A 25 6.50 18.18 -28.23
C ALA A 25 7.48 17.99 -27.07
N VAL A 26 7.95 19.08 -26.46
CA VAL A 26 8.91 19.07 -25.35
C VAL A 26 8.49 20.09 -24.31
N SER A 27 8.44 19.67 -23.05
CA SER A 27 8.21 20.54 -21.88
C SER A 27 9.35 20.39 -20.88
N ASN A 28 9.76 21.50 -20.26
CA ASN A 28 10.83 21.55 -19.27
C ASN A 28 10.29 22.03 -17.92
N HIS A 29 10.56 21.27 -16.86
CA HIS A 29 10.14 21.57 -15.50
C HIS A 29 11.36 21.61 -14.58
N VAL A 30 11.55 22.75 -13.91
CA VAL A 30 12.71 23.00 -13.06
C VAL A 30 12.32 22.87 -11.60
N PHE A 31 13.13 22.17 -10.82
CA PHE A 31 13.03 22.15 -9.36
C PHE A 31 14.40 22.31 -8.71
N HIS A 32 14.42 22.78 -7.47
CA HIS A 32 15.66 23.05 -6.74
C HIS A 32 15.76 22.19 -5.49
N LEU A 33 16.87 21.46 -5.35
CA LEU A 33 17.21 20.73 -4.14
C LEU A 33 18.24 21.53 -3.35
N ARG A 34 17.87 22.01 -2.16
CA ARG A 34 18.86 22.59 -1.23
C ARG A 34 19.96 21.56 -0.95
N PRO A 35 21.25 21.95 -0.84
CA PRO A 35 22.35 21.00 -0.61
C PRO A 35 22.11 20.06 0.57
N THR A 36 21.58 20.58 1.69
CA THR A 36 21.24 19.79 2.88
C THR A 36 20.12 18.77 2.64
N VAL A 37 19.14 19.12 1.80
CA VAL A 37 18.04 18.22 1.41
C VAL A 37 18.55 17.14 0.49
N HIS A 38 19.38 17.49 -0.51
CA HIS A 38 20.01 16.50 -1.41
C HIS A 38 20.88 15.51 -0.61
N GLN A 39 21.72 16.02 0.30
CA GLN A 39 22.54 15.18 1.16
C GLN A 39 21.71 14.22 2.01
N THR A 40 20.63 14.71 2.62
CA THR A 40 19.70 13.88 3.42
C THR A 40 19.03 12.82 2.54
N LEU A 41 18.55 13.22 1.36
CA LEU A 41 17.96 12.32 0.38
C LEU A 41 18.95 11.21 0.03
N MET A 42 20.19 11.54 -0.35
CA MET A 42 21.23 10.54 -0.69
C MET A 42 21.52 9.59 0.47
N TRP A 43 21.73 10.14 1.67
CA TRP A 43 22.07 9.38 2.87
C TRP A 43 20.98 8.39 3.29
N ARG A 44 19.71 8.78 3.17
CA ARG A 44 18.57 7.94 3.56
C ARG A 44 18.19 6.98 2.44
N SER A 45 18.52 5.70 2.61
CA SER A 45 18.19 4.64 1.63
C SER A 45 16.69 4.36 1.51
N ASP A 46 15.88 4.86 2.44
CA ASP A 46 14.42 4.75 2.49
C ASP A 46 13.72 6.04 2.05
N LEU A 47 14.44 7.05 1.54
CA LEU A 47 13.85 8.22 0.90
C LEU A 47 14.11 8.20 -0.60
N GLU A 48 13.11 8.67 -1.36
CA GLU A 48 13.15 8.68 -2.82
C GLU A 48 12.37 9.87 -3.39
N LEU A 49 12.80 10.41 -4.52
CA LEU A 49 12.04 11.37 -5.31
C LEU A 49 11.25 10.61 -6.37
N GLN A 50 9.95 10.50 -6.16
CA GLN A 50 9.03 9.84 -7.06
C GLN A 50 8.45 10.83 -8.06
N PHE A 51 8.73 10.60 -9.34
CA PHE A 51 8.05 11.26 -10.44
C PHE A 51 7.06 10.30 -11.08
N LYS A 52 5.79 10.69 -11.14
CA LYS A 52 4.73 9.89 -11.76
C LYS A 52 3.73 10.77 -12.49
N CYS A 53 2.93 10.14 -13.34
CA CYS A 53 1.70 10.73 -13.83
C CYS A 53 0.51 9.79 -13.64
N TYR A 54 -0.70 10.35 -13.69
CA TYR A 54 -1.95 9.62 -13.49
C TYR A 54 -3.06 10.28 -14.31
N HIS A 55 -4.12 9.51 -14.62
CA HIS A 55 -5.28 10.04 -15.33
C HIS A 55 -6.08 10.97 -14.41
N HIS A 56 -6.57 12.11 -14.91
CA HIS A 56 -7.24 13.12 -14.07
C HIS A 56 -8.52 12.64 -13.35
N GLU A 57 -9.17 11.61 -13.88
CA GLU A 57 -10.36 11.00 -13.25
C GLU A 57 -9.99 9.95 -12.20
N ASP A 58 -8.73 9.51 -12.14
CA ASP A 58 -8.28 8.51 -11.18
C ASP A 58 -8.04 9.14 -9.79
N ARG A 59 -9.05 8.99 -8.92
CA ARG A 59 -8.99 9.44 -7.52
C ARG A 59 -7.91 8.76 -6.69
N GLN A 60 -7.44 7.57 -7.08
CA GLN A 60 -6.36 6.88 -6.40
C GLN A 60 -4.97 7.33 -6.89
N MET A 61 -4.94 8.12 -7.97
CA MET A 61 -3.72 8.64 -8.58
C MET A 61 -2.72 7.52 -8.89
N ASN A 62 -3.21 6.38 -9.39
CA ASN A 62 -2.34 5.27 -9.75
C ASN A 62 -1.43 5.70 -10.89
N THR A 63 -0.17 5.28 -10.83
CA THR A 63 0.80 5.61 -11.87
C THR A 63 0.28 5.10 -13.21
N ASN A 64 0.20 6.00 -14.19
CA ASN A 64 -0.28 5.72 -15.52
C ASN A 64 0.47 6.58 -16.53
N TRP A 65 1.46 6.00 -17.22
CA TRP A 65 2.22 6.70 -18.25
C TRP A 65 1.53 6.60 -19.62
N PRO A 66 1.30 7.71 -20.34
CA PRO A 66 0.94 7.66 -21.76
C PRO A 66 2.06 7.03 -22.59
N ALA A 67 1.74 6.24 -23.62
CA ALA A 67 2.74 5.56 -24.46
C ALA A 67 3.64 6.55 -25.24
N SER A 68 3.13 7.74 -25.51
CA SER A 68 3.81 8.82 -26.21
C SER A 68 4.83 9.59 -25.38
N VAL A 69 4.91 9.32 -24.07
CA VAL A 69 5.75 10.08 -23.14
C VAL A 69 7.12 9.43 -22.97
N GLN A 70 8.15 10.26 -23.07
CA GLN A 70 9.52 9.99 -22.68
C GLN A 70 9.96 11.03 -21.65
N VAL A 71 10.83 10.64 -20.72
CA VAL A 71 11.31 11.52 -19.65
C VAL A 71 12.83 11.46 -19.59
N SER A 72 13.45 12.63 -19.47
CA SER A 72 14.86 12.76 -19.07
C SER A 72 14.99 13.73 -17.91
N VAL A 73 16.00 13.51 -17.07
CA VAL A 73 16.30 14.37 -15.93
C VAL A 73 17.77 14.71 -15.96
N ASN A 74 18.10 16.00 -15.95
CA ASN A 74 19.47 16.49 -16.09
C ASN A 74 20.19 15.86 -17.31
N ALA A 75 19.50 15.87 -18.46
CA ALA A 75 19.93 15.24 -19.72
C ALA A 75 20.11 13.72 -19.69
N THR A 76 19.80 13.04 -18.58
CA THR A 76 19.84 11.58 -18.47
C THR A 76 18.46 11.00 -18.81
N PRO A 77 18.30 10.24 -19.91
CA PRO A 77 17.04 9.60 -20.25
C PRO A 77 16.67 8.52 -19.24
N LEU A 78 15.38 8.40 -18.91
CA LEU A 78 14.87 7.40 -17.97
C LEU A 78 13.95 6.41 -18.68
N THR A 79 14.07 5.14 -18.29
CA THR A 79 13.21 4.06 -18.80
C THR A 79 11.93 3.98 -17.98
N ILE A 80 10.79 4.12 -18.65
CA ILE A 80 9.49 3.90 -18.04
C ILE A 80 9.16 2.41 -18.09
N GLU A 81 9.15 1.76 -16.93
CA GLU A 81 8.71 0.37 -16.81
C GLU A 81 7.19 0.26 -16.93
N ARG A 82 6.74 -0.44 -17.97
CA ARG A 82 5.34 -0.76 -18.22
C ARG A 82 5.19 -2.26 -18.04
N GLY A 83 4.68 -2.69 -16.89
CA GLY A 83 4.52 -4.12 -16.61
C GLY A 83 3.69 -4.83 -17.68
N ASP A 84 3.76 -6.16 -17.70
CA ASP A 84 3.21 -7.02 -18.77
C ASP A 84 1.71 -6.79 -19.04
N ASN A 85 0.95 -6.32 -18.04
CA ASN A 85 -0.49 -6.08 -18.14
C ASN A 85 -0.88 -4.66 -18.61
N LYS A 86 0.05 -3.82 -19.09
CA LYS A 86 -0.16 -2.43 -19.60
C LYS A 86 -0.82 -1.43 -18.62
N THR A 87 -1.33 -1.88 -17.48
CA THR A 87 -1.99 -1.09 -16.43
C THR A 87 -1.13 -0.92 -15.18
N SER A 88 -0.06 -1.70 -15.04
CA SER A 88 0.88 -1.70 -13.92
C SER A 88 2.14 -0.88 -14.24
N HIS A 89 1.93 0.40 -14.58
CA HIS A 89 3.02 1.34 -14.79
C HIS A 89 3.74 1.65 -13.47
N LYS A 90 5.07 1.63 -13.46
CA LYS A 90 5.84 2.02 -12.26
C LYS A 90 6.25 3.50 -12.32
N PRO A 91 6.31 4.17 -11.17
CA PRO A 91 6.80 5.55 -11.13
C PRO A 91 8.31 5.59 -11.39
N LEU A 92 8.81 6.75 -11.81
CA LEU A 92 10.23 7.01 -11.97
C LEU A 92 10.83 7.46 -10.63
N HIS A 93 12.02 6.95 -10.32
CA HIS A 93 12.78 7.28 -9.12
C HIS A 93 13.97 8.14 -9.52
N LEU A 94 13.94 9.40 -9.10
CA LEU A 94 14.85 10.43 -9.63
C LEU A 94 16.08 10.64 -8.78
N LYS A 95 16.13 10.11 -7.55
CA LYS A 95 17.17 10.39 -6.58
C LYS A 95 18.59 10.29 -7.17
N HIS A 96 18.89 9.22 -7.89
CA HIS A 96 20.24 8.96 -8.42
C HIS A 96 20.66 9.89 -9.57
N VAL A 97 19.73 10.54 -10.25
CA VAL A 97 20.00 11.47 -11.36
C VAL A 97 19.89 12.94 -10.93
N CYS A 98 19.58 13.20 -9.65
CA CYS A 98 19.46 14.54 -9.10
C CYS A 98 20.79 15.07 -8.56
N GLN A 99 20.97 16.38 -8.66
CA GLN A 99 22.12 17.13 -8.14
C GLN A 99 21.71 18.20 -7.12
N PRO A 100 22.64 18.68 -6.27
CA PRO A 100 22.41 19.87 -5.45
C PRO A 100 22.10 21.09 -6.33
N GLY A 101 21.18 21.93 -5.90
CA GLY A 101 20.74 23.11 -6.65
C GLY A 101 19.72 22.77 -7.74
N ARG A 102 19.93 23.30 -8.94
CA ARG A 102 18.96 23.25 -10.04
C ARG A 102 18.92 21.87 -10.72
N ASN A 103 17.73 21.33 -10.86
CA ASN A 103 17.44 20.11 -11.60
C ASN A 103 16.37 20.39 -12.66
N THR A 104 16.46 19.74 -13.81
CA THR A 104 15.49 19.89 -14.91
C THR A 104 14.94 18.54 -15.30
N ILE A 105 13.61 18.41 -15.28
CA ILE A 105 12.86 17.32 -15.88
C ILE A 105 12.43 17.77 -17.27
N GLN A 106 12.84 17.05 -18.29
CA GLN A 106 12.34 17.24 -19.65
C GLN A 106 11.38 16.10 -19.98
N ILE A 107 10.19 16.46 -20.47
CA ILE A 107 9.16 15.53 -20.89
C ILE A 107 8.96 15.70 -22.39
N THR A 108 9.17 14.64 -23.15
CA THR A 108 8.98 14.62 -24.59
C THR A 108 7.73 13.81 -24.91
N VAL A 109 6.89 14.34 -25.79
CA VAL A 109 5.56 13.81 -26.09
C VAL A 109 5.38 13.69 -27.60
N THR A 110 5.07 12.49 -28.09
CA THR A 110 4.78 12.25 -29.52
C THR A 110 3.30 12.30 -29.88
N ALA A 111 2.41 12.35 -28.88
CA ALA A 111 0.95 12.50 -29.02
C ALA A 111 0.35 13.08 -27.73
N CYS A 112 -0.65 13.96 -27.82
CA CYS A 112 -1.25 14.64 -26.65
C CYS A 112 -1.63 13.66 -25.53
N CYS A 113 -1.26 14.03 -24.31
CA CYS A 113 -1.62 13.33 -23.07
C CYS A 113 -2.29 14.29 -22.09
N CYS A 114 -3.14 15.17 -22.63
CA CYS A 114 -3.71 16.31 -21.93
C CYS A 114 -4.68 15.88 -20.81
N SER A 115 -5.09 14.61 -20.78
CA SER A 115 -5.90 13.98 -19.73
C SER A 115 -5.10 13.54 -18.50
N HIS A 116 -3.77 13.64 -18.52
CA HIS A 116 -2.89 13.22 -17.42
C HIS A 116 -2.35 14.40 -16.63
N LEU A 117 -2.16 14.19 -15.33
CA LEU A 117 -1.40 15.07 -14.45
C LEU A 117 -0.07 14.41 -14.09
N PHE A 118 0.98 15.22 -13.99
CA PHE A 118 2.33 14.85 -13.59
C PHE A 118 2.63 15.44 -12.22
N VAL A 119 3.33 14.71 -11.36
CA VAL A 119 3.68 15.14 -10.01
C VAL A 119 5.07 14.64 -9.63
N LEU A 120 5.85 15.50 -8.98
CA LEU A 120 7.12 15.13 -8.34
C LEU A 120 6.96 15.25 -6.83
N GLN A 121 7.23 14.17 -6.11
CA GLN A 121 7.06 14.13 -4.66
C GLN A 121 8.15 13.30 -3.97
N LEU A 122 8.47 13.67 -2.74
CA LEU A 122 9.27 12.87 -1.82
C LEU A 122 8.41 11.74 -1.24
N VAL A 123 8.95 10.52 -1.30
CA VAL A 123 8.29 9.33 -0.75
C VAL A 123 9.22 8.61 0.21
N HIS A 124 8.63 8.05 1.27
CA HIS A 124 9.29 7.13 2.19
C HIS A 124 9.06 5.70 1.72
N ARG A 125 10.16 4.97 1.49
CA ARG A 125 10.20 3.62 0.92
C ARG A 125 10.86 2.60 1.85
N PRO A 126 10.27 2.31 3.02
CA PRO A 126 10.82 1.31 3.92
C PRO A 126 10.72 -0.08 3.30
N SER A 127 11.64 -0.97 3.65
CA SER A 127 11.56 -2.36 3.21
C SER A 127 10.40 -3.09 3.88
N VAL A 128 9.84 -4.09 3.19
CA VAL A 128 8.78 -4.94 3.77
C VAL A 128 9.23 -5.55 5.10
N ARG A 129 10.49 -5.98 5.19
CA ARG A 129 11.09 -6.49 6.44
C ARG A 129 11.08 -5.46 7.57
N SER A 130 11.48 -4.22 7.30
CA SER A 130 11.46 -3.15 8.31
C SER A 130 10.03 -2.87 8.79
N VAL A 131 9.06 -2.91 7.89
CA VAL A 131 7.65 -2.68 8.20
C VAL A 131 7.08 -3.83 9.02
N LEU A 132 7.39 -5.08 8.66
CA LEU A 132 7.02 -6.27 9.44
C LEU A 132 7.51 -6.19 10.89
N GLN A 133 8.80 -5.88 11.07
CA GLN A 133 9.38 -5.72 12.41
C GLN A 133 8.71 -4.59 13.20
N GLY A 134 8.44 -3.46 12.53
CA GLY A 134 7.73 -2.33 13.14
C GLY A 134 6.30 -2.68 13.58
N LEU A 135 5.55 -3.38 12.73
CA LEU A 135 4.20 -3.85 13.04
C LEU A 135 4.20 -4.86 14.17
N LEU A 136 5.08 -5.86 14.13
CA LEU A 136 5.20 -6.85 15.20
C LEU A 136 5.48 -6.18 16.55
N LYS A 137 6.36 -5.18 16.60
CA LYS A 137 6.69 -4.46 17.83
C LYS A 137 5.56 -3.54 18.32
N LYS A 138 4.84 -2.87 17.41
CA LYS A 138 3.89 -1.79 17.75
C LYS A 138 2.42 -2.20 17.72
N ARG A 139 2.10 -3.31 17.06
CA ARG A 139 0.73 -3.74 16.73
C ARG A 139 0.46 -5.21 17.06
N LEU A 140 1.24 -5.80 17.96
CA LEU A 140 0.89 -7.10 18.54
C LEU A 140 -0.37 -6.94 19.38
N LEU A 141 -1.45 -7.62 18.98
CA LEU A 141 -2.69 -7.68 19.75
C LEU A 141 -2.57 -8.82 20.76
N PRO A 142 -2.63 -8.53 22.08
CA PRO A 142 -2.49 -9.56 23.11
C PRO A 142 -3.57 -10.64 23.00
N ALA A 143 -3.23 -11.86 23.40
CA ALA A 143 -4.12 -13.02 23.27
C ALA A 143 -5.50 -12.80 23.95
N GLU A 144 -5.54 -12.15 25.11
CA GLU A 144 -6.80 -11.81 25.81
C GLU A 144 -7.71 -10.91 24.98
N HIS A 145 -7.14 -9.93 24.29
CA HIS A 145 -7.88 -9.05 23.39
C HIS A 145 -8.34 -9.79 22.13
N CYS A 146 -7.51 -10.69 21.59
CA CYS A 146 -7.90 -11.55 20.49
C CYS A 146 -9.11 -12.42 20.87
N ILE A 147 -9.07 -13.07 22.03
CA ILE A 147 -10.14 -13.90 22.59
C ILE A 147 -11.41 -13.06 22.78
N THR A 148 -11.30 -11.84 23.30
CA THR A 148 -12.45 -10.94 23.42
C THR A 148 -13.08 -10.62 22.05
N LYS A 149 -12.28 -10.37 21.01
CA LYS A 149 -12.80 -10.20 19.63
C LYS A 149 -13.46 -11.49 19.11
N ILE A 150 -12.93 -12.67 19.42
CA ILE A 150 -13.52 -13.95 19.04
C ILE A 150 -14.87 -14.16 19.74
N LYS A 151 -14.95 -13.95 21.06
CA LYS A 151 -16.18 -14.08 21.85
C LYS A 151 -17.35 -13.25 21.30
N ARG A 152 -17.07 -12.04 20.79
CA ARG A 152 -18.09 -11.17 20.16
C ARG A 152 -18.79 -11.81 18.96
N ASN A 153 -18.14 -12.73 18.24
CA ASN A 153 -18.77 -13.43 17.11
C ASN A 153 -19.86 -14.40 17.58
N PHE A 154 -19.75 -14.90 18.81
CA PHE A 154 -20.75 -15.78 19.42
C PHE A 154 -21.88 -15.00 20.09
N SER A 155 -21.62 -13.79 20.57
CA SER A 155 -22.65 -12.92 21.18
C SER A 155 -23.50 -12.13 20.18
N SER A 156 -23.00 -11.86 18.97
CA SER A 156 -23.68 -10.96 18.01
C SER A 156 -24.95 -11.53 17.39
N VAL A 157 -25.17 -12.85 17.43
CA VAL A 157 -26.39 -13.48 16.91
C VAL A 157 -27.59 -13.22 17.84
N ALA A 158 -27.35 -13.09 19.16
CA ALA A 158 -28.41 -12.85 20.14
C ALA A 158 -29.01 -11.43 20.07
N ALA A 159 -28.26 -10.44 19.57
CA ALA A 159 -28.69 -9.03 19.55
C ALA A 159 -29.39 -8.59 18.25
N SER A 160 -29.20 -9.32 17.13
CA SER A 160 -29.88 -9.03 15.86
C SER A 160 -31.34 -9.48 15.82
N SER A 161 -31.81 -10.23 16.82
CA SER A 161 -33.21 -10.68 16.94
C SER A 161 -34.11 -9.72 17.73
N GLY A 162 -33.65 -8.51 18.05
CA GLY A 162 -34.39 -7.54 18.88
C GLY A 162 -35.60 -6.86 18.21
N ASN A 163 -36.09 -7.31 17.05
CA ASN A 163 -37.23 -6.68 16.38
C ASN A 163 -38.13 -7.63 15.57
N ALA A 164 -38.36 -8.85 16.06
CA ALA A 164 -39.44 -9.69 15.55
C ALA A 164 -40.14 -10.41 16.73
N THR A 165 -41.33 -9.90 17.04
CA THR A 165 -42.52 -10.64 17.50
C THR A 165 -42.32 -11.94 18.28
N LEU A 166 -42.80 -11.90 19.52
CA LEU A 166 -43.24 -13.03 20.36
C LEU A 166 -43.74 -14.22 19.52
N ASN A 167 -42.95 -15.29 19.43
CA ASN A 167 -43.29 -16.72 19.25
C ASN A 167 -42.15 -17.46 18.52
N GLY A 168 -41.54 -18.46 19.18
CA GLY A 168 -40.76 -19.52 18.50
C GLY A 168 -39.29 -19.63 18.91
N GLU A 169 -39.00 -20.69 19.66
CA GLU A 169 -37.69 -21.10 20.18
C GLU A 169 -36.77 -21.69 19.10
N ASP A 170 -36.30 -20.90 18.13
CA ASP A 170 -35.43 -21.45 17.06
C ASP A 170 -34.24 -20.54 16.69
N GLY A 171 -33.61 -19.97 17.72
CA GLY A 171 -32.32 -19.27 17.56
C GLY A 171 -31.19 -20.29 17.43
N VAL A 172 -30.63 -20.46 16.22
CA VAL A 172 -29.41 -21.28 16.04
C VAL A 172 -28.24 -20.59 16.76
N GLU A 173 -27.86 -21.10 17.92
CA GLU A 173 -26.67 -20.66 18.62
C GLU A 173 -25.41 -21.17 17.90
N GLN A 174 -24.54 -20.24 17.50
CA GLN A 174 -23.24 -20.62 16.97
C GLN A 174 -22.37 -21.14 18.13
N THR A 175 -22.03 -22.43 18.12
CA THR A 175 -21.18 -23.05 19.16
C THR A 175 -19.72 -23.20 18.73
N ALA A 176 -19.45 -23.09 17.42
CA ALA A 176 -18.10 -23.19 16.87
C ALA A 176 -17.89 -22.28 15.64
N ILE A 177 -16.65 -21.84 15.45
CA ILE A 177 -16.19 -21.14 14.25
C ILE A 177 -15.01 -21.92 13.69
N LYS A 178 -15.17 -22.42 12.46
CA LYS A 178 -14.08 -23.06 11.72
C LYS A 178 -13.19 -21.97 11.10
N VAL A 179 -11.88 -22.08 11.32
CA VAL A 179 -10.87 -21.22 10.71
C VAL A 179 -9.80 -22.05 10.01
N SER A 180 -9.25 -21.50 8.94
CA SER A 180 -8.13 -22.09 8.21
C SER A 180 -6.80 -21.54 8.77
N LEU A 181 -5.82 -22.42 8.97
CA LEU A 181 -4.44 -22.03 9.27
C LEU A 181 -3.63 -21.68 8.00
N LYS A 182 -4.27 -21.76 6.83
CA LYS A 182 -3.70 -21.34 5.54
C LYS A 182 -4.11 -19.91 5.23
N CYS A 183 -3.17 -19.13 4.71
CA CYS A 183 -3.37 -17.76 4.28
C CYS A 183 -4.32 -17.71 3.08
N PRO A 184 -5.33 -16.83 3.06
CA PRO A 184 -6.23 -16.69 1.92
C PRO A 184 -5.57 -16.10 0.66
N ILE A 185 -4.36 -15.51 0.79
CA ILE A 185 -3.62 -14.93 -0.33
C ILE A 185 -2.78 -15.99 -1.05
N THR A 186 -2.00 -16.75 -0.28
CA THR A 186 -0.99 -17.68 -0.80
C THR A 186 -1.40 -19.14 -0.72
N PHE A 187 -2.49 -19.45 0.00
CA PHE A 187 -2.94 -20.80 0.35
C PHE A 187 -1.90 -21.66 1.09
N ARG A 188 -0.80 -21.05 1.55
CA ARG A 188 0.24 -21.65 2.38
C ARG A 188 -0.06 -21.43 3.86
N ARG A 189 0.58 -22.18 4.75
CA ARG A 189 0.46 -21.98 6.20
C ARG A 189 0.85 -20.55 6.58
N ILE A 190 0.00 -19.88 7.35
CA ILE A 190 0.27 -18.55 7.89
C ILE A 190 1.51 -18.61 8.78
N GLN A 191 2.47 -17.71 8.57
CA GLN A 191 3.66 -17.58 9.42
C GLN A 191 3.44 -16.51 10.48
N LEU A 192 2.94 -15.35 10.06
CA LEU A 192 2.64 -14.24 10.96
C LEU A 192 1.16 -13.83 10.80
N PRO A 193 0.27 -14.27 11.69
CA PRO A 193 -1.16 -14.01 11.55
C PRO A 193 -1.48 -12.55 11.82
N ALA A 194 -2.16 -11.93 10.87
CA ALA A 194 -2.65 -10.57 10.99
C ALA A 194 -4.09 -10.43 10.54
N ARG A 195 -4.70 -9.33 10.99
CA ARG A 195 -6.02 -8.85 10.57
C ARG A 195 -6.08 -7.33 10.65
N GLY A 196 -7.08 -6.74 10.01
CA GLY A 196 -7.40 -5.32 10.22
C GLY A 196 -8.14 -5.12 11.54
N HIS A 197 -7.96 -3.95 12.15
CA HIS A 197 -8.58 -3.55 13.41
C HIS A 197 -10.12 -3.68 13.36
N ASP A 198 -10.73 -3.23 12.25
CA ASP A 198 -12.17 -3.21 12.00
C ASP A 198 -12.74 -4.51 11.41
N CYS A 199 -11.89 -5.53 11.25
CA CYS A 199 -12.30 -6.85 10.81
C CYS A 199 -13.09 -7.54 11.94
N LYS A 200 -14.32 -7.96 11.62
CA LYS A 200 -15.19 -8.69 12.57
C LYS A 200 -14.96 -10.20 12.53
N HIS A 201 -14.42 -10.73 11.44
CA HIS A 201 -14.11 -12.15 11.27
C HIS A 201 -12.94 -12.62 12.15
N VAL A 202 -12.90 -13.93 12.40
CA VAL A 202 -11.80 -14.59 13.13
C VAL A 202 -10.63 -14.98 12.22
N GLN A 203 -10.89 -15.30 10.95
CA GLN A 203 -9.87 -15.75 9.99
C GLN A 203 -8.74 -14.72 9.85
N CYS A 204 -7.50 -15.13 10.10
CA CYS A 204 -6.31 -14.31 9.86
C CYS A 204 -5.77 -14.50 8.44
N PHE A 205 -4.95 -13.57 8.00
CA PHE A 205 -4.10 -13.72 6.81
C PHE A 205 -2.63 -13.59 7.20
N ASP A 206 -1.74 -14.02 6.32
CA ASP A 206 -0.31 -13.87 6.53
C ASP A 206 0.14 -12.43 6.26
N LEU A 207 0.78 -11.81 7.25
CA LEU A 207 1.13 -10.40 7.22
C LEU A 207 2.15 -10.07 6.12
N GLU A 208 3.19 -10.89 5.95
CA GLU A 208 4.20 -10.65 4.93
C GLU A 208 3.59 -10.74 3.53
N SER A 209 2.81 -11.79 3.28
CA SER A 209 2.07 -11.96 2.03
C SER A 209 1.14 -10.77 1.76
N TYR A 210 0.50 -10.24 2.79
CA TYR A 210 -0.37 -9.07 2.68
C TYR A 210 0.40 -7.79 2.31
N LEU A 211 1.56 -7.57 2.90
CA LEU A 211 2.41 -6.41 2.56
C LEU A 211 2.97 -6.53 1.14
N GLN A 212 3.37 -7.73 0.71
CA GLN A 212 3.82 -7.98 -0.66
C GLN A 212 2.71 -7.67 -1.68
N LEU A 213 1.49 -8.19 -1.43
CA LEU A 213 0.32 -7.93 -2.28
C LEU A 213 0.03 -6.42 -2.42
N ASN A 214 0.13 -5.67 -1.32
CA ASN A 214 -0.13 -4.23 -1.32
C ASN A 214 1.05 -3.40 -1.85
N CYS A 215 2.27 -3.94 -1.86
CA CYS A 215 3.39 -3.34 -2.56
C CYS A 215 3.12 -3.23 -4.07
N GLU A 216 2.42 -4.22 -4.63
CA GLU A 216 2.09 -4.27 -6.06
C GLU A 216 0.78 -3.53 -6.36
N ARG A 217 -0.27 -3.79 -5.57
CA ARG A 217 -1.63 -3.35 -5.89
C ARG A 217 -2.06 -2.07 -5.19
N GLY A 218 -1.48 -1.75 -4.04
CA GLY A 218 -1.81 -0.55 -3.25
C GLY A 218 -3.29 -0.43 -2.81
N THR A 219 -4.09 -1.50 -2.84
CA THR A 219 -5.53 -1.42 -2.58
C THR A 219 -5.88 -1.36 -1.09
N TRP A 220 -5.01 -1.90 -0.24
CA TRP A 220 -5.15 -1.96 1.22
C TRP A 220 -6.52 -2.46 1.69
N ARG A 221 -6.99 -3.55 1.07
CA ARG A 221 -8.25 -4.23 1.43
C ARG A 221 -7.98 -5.58 2.06
N CYS A 222 -8.72 -5.91 3.13
CA CYS A 222 -8.63 -7.19 3.80
C CYS A 222 -9.00 -8.33 2.82
N PRO A 223 -8.16 -9.37 2.66
CA PRO A 223 -8.41 -10.47 1.74
C PRO A 223 -9.55 -11.40 2.18
N VAL A 224 -10.09 -11.22 3.40
CA VAL A 224 -11.19 -12.03 3.94
C VAL A 224 -12.54 -11.33 3.80
N CYS A 225 -12.62 -10.04 4.16
CA CYS A 225 -13.89 -9.30 4.20
C CYS A 225 -13.93 -8.05 3.32
N ASN A 226 -12.88 -7.77 2.55
CA ASN A 226 -12.75 -6.64 1.62
C ASN A 226 -12.86 -5.23 2.22
N LYS A 227 -13.01 -5.12 3.56
CA LYS A 227 -12.91 -3.85 4.28
C LYS A 227 -11.51 -3.25 4.15
N THR A 228 -11.43 -1.93 4.26
CA THR A 228 -10.15 -1.20 4.34
C THR A 228 -9.32 -1.73 5.51
N ALA A 229 -8.03 -1.96 5.26
CA ALA A 229 -7.05 -2.44 6.23
C ALA A 229 -5.70 -1.77 5.95
N LEU A 230 -5.63 -0.46 6.20
CA LEU A 230 -4.41 0.33 6.08
C LEU A 230 -3.34 -0.17 7.06
N LEU A 231 -2.08 0.16 6.78
CA LEU A 231 -0.93 -0.27 7.56
C LEU A 231 -1.07 0.02 9.07
N GLU A 232 -1.56 1.21 9.41
CA GLU A 232 -1.78 1.66 10.79
C GLU A 232 -2.92 0.91 11.50
N GLY A 233 -3.84 0.31 10.74
CA GLY A 233 -4.95 -0.48 11.25
C GLY A 233 -4.66 -1.98 11.28
N LEU A 234 -3.47 -2.44 10.91
CA LEU A 234 -3.12 -3.85 11.00
C LEU A 234 -2.77 -4.22 12.44
N GLU A 235 -3.18 -5.43 12.82
CA GLU A 235 -2.91 -6.05 14.12
C GLU A 235 -2.34 -7.46 13.90
N VAL A 236 -1.29 -7.81 14.64
CA VAL A 236 -0.74 -9.17 14.69
C VAL A 236 -1.48 -9.94 15.78
N ASP A 237 -2.15 -11.04 15.43
CA ASP A 237 -3.02 -11.78 16.34
C ASP A 237 -2.22 -12.79 17.17
N GLN A 238 -1.90 -12.45 18.42
CA GLN A 238 -1.07 -13.31 19.28
C GLN A 238 -1.72 -14.66 19.59
N TYR A 239 -3.04 -14.71 19.72
CA TYR A 239 -3.76 -15.96 20.00
C TYR A 239 -3.64 -16.94 18.83
N MET A 240 -3.92 -16.48 17.60
CA MET A 240 -3.74 -17.31 16.40
C MET A 240 -2.28 -17.71 16.21
N TRP A 241 -1.34 -16.83 16.58
CA TRP A 241 0.08 -17.14 16.49
C TRP A 241 0.50 -18.26 17.44
N GLY A 242 -0.02 -18.24 18.68
CA GLY A 242 0.15 -19.34 19.63
C GLY A 242 -0.35 -20.67 19.08
N ILE A 243 -1.53 -20.69 18.45
CA ILE A 243 -2.07 -21.88 17.78
C ILE A 243 -1.14 -22.36 16.65
N LEU A 244 -0.68 -21.45 15.80
CA LEU A 244 0.22 -21.79 14.69
C LEU A 244 1.56 -22.36 15.17
N ASN A 245 2.08 -21.90 16.32
CA ASN A 245 3.31 -22.43 16.91
C ASN A 245 3.10 -23.77 17.61
N ALA A 246 1.94 -23.98 18.24
CA ALA A 246 1.62 -25.23 18.93
C ALA A 246 1.33 -26.40 17.96
N ILE A 247 0.79 -26.12 16.76
CA ILE A 247 0.39 -27.14 15.77
C ILE A 247 1.50 -27.34 14.72
N GLN A 248 2.76 -27.47 15.13
CA GLN A 248 3.83 -27.88 14.21
C GLN A 248 3.69 -29.39 13.94
N LYS A 249 3.39 -29.72 12.68
CA LYS A 249 3.59 -31.05 12.09
C LYS A 249 4.74 -30.94 11.11
#